data_AF-A0A9N9GCH5-F1
#
_entry.id   AF-A0A9N9GCH5-F1
#
_cell.length_a   1.000
_cell.length_b   1.000
_cell.length_c   1.000
_cell.angle_alpha   90.00
_cell.angle_beta   90.00
_cell.angle_gamma   90.00
#
_symmetry.space_group_name_H-M   'P 1'
#
loop_
_entity.id
_entity.type
_entity.pdbx_description
1 polymer ?
#
loop_
_entity_poly.entity_id
_entity_poly.type
_entity_poly.pdbx_seq_one_letter_code
_entity_poly.pdbx_strand_id
1 'polypeptide(L)' 'MSFMSLLFDLFLFAHYLIIIFAESNVVKIESISDTEESTRINKKKCRICGLRGHNARTCSAESDTELESNNDTEEISRN' A
#
# COMPACT_ATOMS: atom_id res chain seq x y z
N MET A 1 -25.61 23.78 37.63
CA MET A 1 -25.28 24.19 36.24
C MET A 1 -23.78 24.03 35.95
N SER A 2 -22.87 24.46 36.83
CA SER A 2 -21.41 24.38 36.58
C SER A 2 -20.78 22.97 36.63
N PHE A 3 -21.30 22.09 37.48
CA PHE A 3 -20.73 20.74 37.66
C PHE A 3 -20.97 19.81 36.45
N MET A 4 -22.10 19.99 35.75
CA MET A 4 -22.42 19.22 34.54
C MET A 4 -21.55 19.64 33.35
N SER A 5 -21.18 20.91 33.26
CA SER A 5 -20.26 21.41 32.23
C SER A 5 -18.85 20.86 32.42
N LEU A 6 -18.34 20.86 33.67
CA LEU A 6 -17.03 20.29 33.98
C LEU A 6 -16.96 18.78 33.70
N LEU A 7 -18.05 18.05 33.96
CA LEU A 7 -18.14 16.63 33.62
C LEU A 7 -18.18 16.41 32.11
N PHE A 8 -18.89 17.26 31.37
CA PHE A 8 -18.95 17.21 29.91
C PHE A 8 -17.59 17.54 29.28
N ASP A 9 -16.88 18.54 29.79
CA ASP A 9 -15.55 18.92 29.32
C ASP A 9 -14.53 17.81 29.59
N LEU A 10 -14.59 17.18 30.76
CA LEU A 10 -13.75 16.03 31.09
C LEU A 10 -14.06 14.81 30.20
N PHE A 11 -15.35 14.57 29.92
CA PHE A 11 -15.78 13.50 29.03
C PHE A 11 -15.29 13.74 27.60
N LEU A 12 -15.42 14.97 27.09
CA LEU A 12 -14.95 15.34 25.75
C LEU A 12 -13.43 15.23 25.63
N PHE A 13 -12.69 15.66 26.66
CA PHE A 13 -11.23 15.52 26.72
C PHE A 13 -10.81 14.04 26.75
N ALA A 14 -11.46 13.20 27.55
CA ALA A 14 -11.19 11.77 27.60
C ALA A 14 -11.49 11.09 26.25
N HIS A 15 -12.60 11.44 25.59
CA HIS A 15 -12.94 10.92 24.27
C HIS A 15 -11.92 11.33 23.20
N TYR A 16 -11.47 12.59 23.21
CA TYR A 16 -10.44 13.08 22.31
C TYR A 16 -9.10 12.33 22.49
N LEU A 17 -8.70 12.08 23.75
CA LEU A 17 -7.52 11.28 24.05
C LEU A 17 -7.67 9.82 23.59
N ILE A 18 -8.87 9.22 23.75
CA ILE A 18 -9.15 7.86 23.28
C ILE A 18 -9.07 7.78 21.75
N ILE A 19 -9.59 8.77 21.02
CA ILE A 19 -9.53 8.83 19.55
C ILE A 19 -8.07 8.92 19.07
N ILE A 20 -7.28 9.84 19.65
CA ILE A 20 -5.85 9.96 19.35
C ILE A 20 -5.09 8.67 19.67
N PHE A 21 -5.42 8.01 20.78
CA PHE A 21 -4.77 6.75 21.18
C PHE A 21 -5.24 5.55 20.34
N ALA A 22 -6.49 5.53 19.89
CA ALA A 22 -7.03 4.50 19.01
C ALA A 22 -6.39 4.53 17.62
N GLU A 23 -6.11 5.73 17.08
CA GLU A 23 -5.36 5.88 15.83
C GLU A 23 -3.90 5.42 15.94
N SER A 24 -3.32 5.45 17.15
CA SER A 24 -1.93 4.98 17.36
C SER A 24 -1.76 3.45 17.32
N ASN A 25 -2.84 2.67 17.32
CA ASN A 25 -2.80 1.20 17.27
C ASN A 25 -3.28 0.62 15.93
N VAL A 26 -3.69 1.45 14.96
CA VAL A 26 -4.19 1.00 13.63
C VAL A 26 -3.11 1.01 12.55
N VAL A 27 -1.86 1.37 12.89
CA VAL A 27 -0.73 1.25 11.97
C VAL A 27 0.43 0.52 12.63
N LYS A 28 0.28 -0.79 12.82
CA LYS A 28 1.42 -1.69 12.64
C LYS A 28 0.99 -3.11 12.26
N ILE A 29 0.88 -3.27 10.93
CA ILE A 29 1.10 -4.53 10.20
C ILE A 29 -0.11 -5.48 10.22
N GLU A 30 -1.10 -5.18 9.40
CA GLU A 30 -1.68 -6.19 8.53
C GLU A 30 -1.58 -5.72 7.08
N SER A 31 -1.04 -6.60 6.24
CA SER A 31 -0.93 -6.56 4.76
C SER A 31 0.28 -5.89 4.09
N ILE A 32 1.34 -6.71 3.94
CA ILE A 32 2.08 -7.03 2.70
C ILE A 32 2.93 -5.92 2.06
N SER A 33 4.24 -6.06 2.18
CA SER A 33 5.04 -6.29 0.98
C SER A 33 6.01 -7.41 1.30
N ASP A 34 6.15 -8.35 0.38
CA ASP A 34 7.04 -9.48 0.50
C ASP A 34 8.43 -9.07 0.98
N THR A 35 9.08 -10.04 1.64
CA THR A 35 10.51 -10.13 1.90
C THR A 35 11.38 -9.32 0.93
N GLU A 36 12.47 -8.75 1.45
CA GLU A 36 13.79 -8.53 0.81
C GLU A 36 14.40 -7.24 1.38
N GLU A 37 15.25 -7.31 2.41
CA GLU A 37 16.67 -7.64 2.24
C GLU A 37 17.21 -7.16 0.88
N SER A 38 18.05 -6.13 0.94
CA SER A 38 18.96 -5.63 -0.09
C SER A 38 19.28 -6.60 -1.24
N THR A 39 18.44 -6.69 -2.26
CA THR A 39 18.86 -7.09 -3.61
C THR A 39 18.15 -6.26 -4.66
N ARG A 40 18.81 -6.02 -5.79
CA ARG A 40 18.33 -5.19 -6.89
C ARG A 40 17.15 -5.91 -7.56
N ILE A 41 15.96 -5.86 -6.98
CA ILE A 41 14.76 -6.39 -7.63
C ILE A 41 14.59 -5.58 -8.91
N ASN A 42 14.81 -6.24 -10.05
CA ASN A 42 14.62 -5.62 -11.35
C ASN A 42 13.19 -5.10 -11.41
N LYS A 43 13.04 -3.77 -11.35
CA LYS A 43 11.76 -3.07 -11.55
C LYS A 43 11.16 -3.35 -12.95
N LYS A 44 11.94 -3.96 -13.84
CA LYS A 44 11.52 -4.33 -15.19
C LYS A 44 10.84 -5.69 -15.14
N LYS A 45 9.64 -5.76 -15.71
CA LYS A 45 8.95 -7.02 -16.00
C LYS A 45 9.80 -7.85 -16.97
N CYS A 46 9.80 -9.16 -16.81
CA CYS A 46 10.39 -10.07 -17.77
C CYS A 46 9.67 -9.90 -19.12
N ARG A 47 10.41 -9.72 -20.22
CA ARG A 47 9.81 -9.57 -21.55
C ARG A 47 9.19 -10.87 -22.09
N ILE A 48 9.58 -12.03 -21.55
CA ILE A 48 9.08 -13.34 -21.99
C ILE A 48 7.73 -13.65 -21.35
N CYS A 49 7.64 -13.61 -20.01
CA CYS A 49 6.42 -14.00 -19.28
C CYS A 49 5.67 -12.84 -18.60
N GLY A 50 6.19 -11.61 -18.66
CA GLY A 50 5.58 -10.44 -18.01
C GLY A 50 5.74 -10.35 -16.48
N LEU A 51 6.26 -11.39 -15.82
CA LEU A 51 6.41 -11.43 -14.35
C LEU A 51 7.68 -10.71 -13.87
N ARG A 52 7.71 -10.35 -12.57
CA ARG A 52 8.85 -9.71 -11.89
C ARG A 52 9.73 -10.75 -11.17
N GLY A 53 10.84 -10.32 -10.57
CA GLY A 53 11.76 -11.19 -9.81
C GLY A 53 12.84 -11.89 -10.65
N HIS A 54 12.68 -11.93 -11.98
CA HIS A 54 13.68 -12.49 -12.90
C HIS A 54 13.73 -11.66 -14.20
N ASN A 55 14.71 -11.94 -15.07
CA ASN A 55 14.82 -11.30 -16.38
C ASN A 55 14.67 -12.33 -17.50
N ALA A 56 14.57 -11.87 -18.76
CA ALA A 56 14.39 -12.74 -19.93
C ALA A 56 15.50 -13.81 -20.09
N ARG A 57 16.71 -13.57 -19.56
CA ARG A 57 17.82 -14.54 -19.67
C ARG A 57 17.66 -15.72 -18.70
N THR A 58 16.93 -15.54 -17.61
CA THR A 58 16.75 -16.54 -16.55
C THR A 58 15.30 -16.96 -16.42
N CYS A 59 14.48 -16.73 -17.45
CA CYS A 59 13.08 -17.12 -17.44
C CYS A 59 12.96 -18.62 -17.66
N SER A 60 12.22 -19.30 -16.78
CA SER A 60 11.92 -20.74 -16.92
C SER A 60 10.65 -21.01 -17.74
N ALA A 61 9.99 -19.98 -18.26
CA ALA A 61 8.84 -20.16 -19.13
C ALA A 61 9.31 -20.67 -20.49
N GLU A 62 8.77 -21.81 -20.90
CA GLU A 62 8.76 -22.20 -22.30
C GLU A 62 7.83 -21.22 -23.02
N SER A 63 8.28 -20.69 -24.15
CA SER A 63 7.75 -19.48 -24.77
C SER A 63 6.36 -19.66 -25.37
N ASP A 64 5.33 -19.68 -24.53
CA ASP A 64 3.94 -19.67 -24.99
C ASP A 64 3.26 -18.38 -24.53
N THR A 65 2.79 -17.66 -25.53
CA THR A 65 2.46 -16.24 -25.61
C THR A 65 1.21 -15.78 -24.85
N GLU A 66 1.16 -14.46 -24.66
CA GLU A 66 -0.05 -13.62 -24.61
C GLU A 66 -0.87 -13.63 -23.31
N LEU A 67 -0.45 -12.78 -22.36
CA LEU A 67 -1.40 -12.10 -21.48
C LEU A 67 -1.18 -10.59 -21.61
N GLU A 68 -2.07 -9.97 -22.37
CA GLU A 68 -2.22 -8.52 -22.50
C GLU A 68 -2.43 -7.89 -21.12
N SER A 69 -1.56 -6.96 -20.73
CA SER A 69 -1.85 -6.03 -19.63
C SER A 69 -2.05 -4.64 -20.21
N ASN A 70 -3.25 -4.36 -20.68
CA ASN A 70 -3.70 -3.00 -20.99
C ASN A 70 -4.32 -2.40 -19.72
N ASN A 71 -3.77 -1.28 -19.25
CA ASN A 71 -4.49 -0.03 -18.95
C ASN A 71 -3.65 0.86 -18.03
N ASP A 72 -2.95 1.81 -18.64
CA ASP A 72 -2.66 3.13 -18.06
C ASP A 72 -2.61 4.12 -19.23
N THR A 73 -3.79 4.51 -19.74
CA THR A 73 -3.94 5.69 -20.60
C THR A 73 -4.99 6.58 -19.97
N GLU A 74 -4.54 7.65 -19.34
CA GLU A 74 -5.32 8.89 -19.28
C GLU A 74 -4.36 10.08 -19.40
N GLU A 75 -4.16 10.43 -20.66
CA GLU A 75 -3.60 11.66 -21.17
C GLU A 75 -4.57 12.81 -20.85
N ILE A 76 -4.27 13.65 -19.87
CA ILE A 76 -4.93 14.96 -19.76
C ILE A 76 -4.05 15.99 -20.47
N SER A 77 -4.47 16.26 -21.70
CA SER A 77 -4.07 17.35 -22.57
C SER A 77 -4.14 18.70 -21.85
N ARG A 78 -3.06 19.50 -21.98
CA ARG A 78 -3.08 20.93 -21.71
C ARG A 78 -3.63 21.64 -22.94
N ASN A 79 -4.67 22.43 -22.77
CA ASN A 79 -5.11 23.44 -23.72
C ASN A 79 -5.08 24.81 -23.04
#